data_AF-A0A947WLY0-F1
#
_entry.id   AF-A0A947WLY0-F1
#
_cell.length_a   1.000
_cell.length_b   1.000
_cell.length_c   1.000
_cell.angle_alpha   90.00
_cell.angle_beta   90.00
_cell.angle_gamma   90.00
#
_symmetry.space_group_name_H-M   'P 1'
#
loop_
_entity.id
_entity.type
_entity.pdbx_description
1 polymer ?
#
loop_
_entity_poly.entity_id
_entity_poly.type
_entity_poly.pdbx_seq_one_letter_code
_entity_poly.pdbx_strand_id
1 'polypeptide(L)'
;MAGKKGIVVIASVLILCFFYWYYFIDTLKLTEITGTPDNAVAGFFVNLINFDTGLTRYDIHNLSRKSEYWQKRINDVMSIQSPEKRNIENQKLLAEMMEDPSIKKIAKKFMSFGTEAVLSILQASTK
;
A
#
# COMPACT_ATOMS: atom_id res chain seq x y z
N MET A 1 18.41 -5.76 41.85
CA MET A 1 19.55 -6.22 41.03
C MET A 1 19.02 -7.04 39.86
N ALA A 2 18.79 -6.43 38.69
CA ALA A 2 18.67 -7.23 37.48
C ALA A 2 20.06 -7.82 37.21
N GLY A 3 20.29 -9.07 37.61
CA GLY A 3 21.56 -9.75 37.31
C GLY A 3 21.79 -9.76 35.80
N LYS A 4 23.02 -10.01 35.35
CA LYS A 4 23.40 -10.02 33.91
C LYS A 4 22.38 -10.75 33.01
N LYS A 5 21.73 -11.80 33.53
CA LYS A 5 20.63 -12.54 32.88
C LYS A 5 19.36 -11.70 32.63
N GLY A 6 18.96 -10.84 33.56
CA GLY A 6 17.82 -9.94 33.40
C GLY A 6 18.05 -8.87 32.33
N ILE A 7 19.28 -8.36 32.21
CA ILE A 7 19.65 -7.40 31.16
C ILE A 7 19.54 -8.05 29.78
N VAL A 8 20.01 -9.30 29.64
CA VAL A 8 19.90 -10.05 28.38
C VAL A 8 18.44 -10.28 27.99
N VAL A 9 17.57 -10.66 28.93
CA VAL A 9 16.14 -10.87 28.66
C VAL A 9 15.47 -9.56 28.21
N ILE A 10 15.74 -8.44 28.89
CA ILE A 10 15.20 -7.14 28.52
C ILE A 10 15.67 -6.72 27.12
N ALA A 11 16.97 -6.89 26.83
CA ALA A 11 17.52 -6.58 25.51
C ALA A 11 16.85 -7.42 24.40
N SER A 12 16.67 -8.72 24.62
CA SER A 12 15.98 -9.59 23.66
C SER A 12 14.53 -9.19 23.42
N VAL A 13 13.80 -8.80 24.47
CA VAL A 13 12.42 -8.30 24.34
C VAL A 13 12.37 -7.00 23.54
N LEU A 14 13.28 -6.06 23.83
CA LEU A 14 13.36 -4.80 23.08
C LEU A 14 13.67 -5.03 21.60
N ILE A 15 14.57 -5.96 21.28
CA ILE A 15 14.90 -6.34 19.91
C ILE A 15 13.67 -6.93 19.21
N LEU A 16 12.93 -7.84 19.86
CA LEU A 16 11.71 -8.43 19.29
C LEU A 16 10.61 -7.38 19.07
N CYS A 17 10.42 -6.46 20.03
CA CYS A 17 9.50 -5.34 19.88
C CYS A 17 9.89 -4.43 18.71
N PHE A 18 11.18 -4.16 18.53
CA PHE A 18 11.68 -3.38 17.41
C PHE A 18 11.38 -4.06 16.06
N PHE A 19 11.66 -5.36 15.94
CA PHE A 19 11.34 -6.10 14.71
C PHE A 19 9.83 -6.13 14.41
N TYR A 20 9.01 -6.34 15.44
CA TYR A 20 7.56 -6.32 15.28
C TYR A 20 7.08 -4.95 14.79
N TRP A 21 7.54 -3.88 15.44
CA TRP A 21 7.20 -2.51 15.06
C TRP A 21 7.62 -2.22 13.63
N TYR A 22 8.86 -2.54 13.26
CA TYR A 22 9.40 -2.29 11.92
C TYR A 22 8.68 -3.06 10.80
N TYR A 23 8.26 -4.31 11.05
CA TYR A 23 7.62 -5.12 10.01
C TYR A 23 6.11 -4.91 9.90
N PHE A 24 5.42 -4.61 11.01
CA PHE A 24 3.95 -4.64 11.10
C PHE A 24 3.31 -3.31 11.51
N ILE A 25 4.08 -2.33 12.00
CA ILE A 25 3.56 -1.03 12.43
C ILE A 25 4.11 0.09 11.56
N ASP A 26 5.40 0.07 11.25
CA ASP A 26 6.05 1.06 10.41
C ASP A 26 5.50 0.98 8.98
N THR A 27 4.81 2.05 8.57
CA THR A 27 4.18 2.17 7.27
C THR A 27 5.12 2.84 6.28
N LEU A 28 5.15 2.30 5.07
CA LEU A 28 6.06 2.74 4.04
C LEU A 28 5.45 3.90 3.25
N LYS A 29 6.29 4.87 2.92
CA LYS A 29 5.92 5.97 2.04
C LYS A 29 5.95 5.51 0.58
N LEU A 30 5.18 6.18 -0.27
CA LEU A 30 5.07 5.80 -1.69
C LEU A 30 6.44 5.72 -2.39
N THR A 31 7.33 6.68 -2.09
CA THR A 31 8.73 6.69 -2.59
C THR A 31 9.55 5.46 -2.25
N GLU A 32 9.30 4.85 -1.08
CA GLU A 32 10.00 3.65 -0.62
C GLU A 32 9.50 2.39 -1.33
N ILE A 33 8.30 2.44 -1.92
CA ILE A 33 7.67 1.33 -2.62
C ILE A 33 7.94 1.39 -4.13
N THR A 34 7.80 2.56 -4.75
CA THR A 34 7.92 2.73 -6.20
C THR A 34 9.36 2.93 -6.68
N GLY A 35 10.29 3.16 -5.75
CA GLY A 35 11.63 3.66 -6.07
C GLY A 35 11.61 5.16 -6.41
N THR A 36 12.78 5.80 -6.31
CA THR A 36 12.95 7.20 -6.76
C THR A 36 12.90 7.25 -8.28
N PRO A 37 12.00 8.04 -8.88
CA PRO A 37 11.97 8.19 -10.33
C PRO A 37 13.27 8.84 -10.84
N ASP A 38 13.86 8.30 -11.91
CA ASP A 38 15.06 8.89 -12.57
C ASP A 38 14.76 10.25 -13.25
N ASN A 39 13.48 10.60 -13.40
CA ASN A 39 13.04 11.86 -13.99
C ASN A 39 12.77 12.92 -12.90
N ALA A 40 13.48 14.06 -12.98
CA ALA A 40 13.37 15.17 -12.04
C ALA A 40 11.94 15.74 -11.89
N VAL A 41 11.14 15.74 -12.96
CA VAL A 41 9.74 16.20 -12.92
C VAL A 41 8.86 15.18 -12.18
N ALA A 42 9.04 13.89 -12.47
CA ALA A 42 8.35 12.83 -11.74
C ALA A 42 8.77 12.78 -10.26
N GLY A 43 10.06 13.03 -9.96
CA GLY A 43 10.58 13.16 -8.61
C GLY A 43 9.97 14.34 -7.83
N PHE A 44 9.68 15.47 -8.49
CA PHE A 44 8.99 16.60 -7.86
C PHE A 44 7.54 16.27 -7.49
N PHE A 45 6.77 15.66 -8.40
CA PHE A 45 5.40 15.23 -8.11
C PHE A 45 5.34 14.12 -7.06
N VAL A 46 6.27 13.16 -7.10
CA VAL A 46 6.36 12.07 -6.13
C VAL A 46 6.81 12.57 -4.75
N ASN A 47 7.69 13.57 -4.67
CA ASN A 47 8.06 14.19 -3.39
C ASN A 47 6.94 15.07 -2.81
N LEU A 48 6.18 15.77 -3.65
CA LEU A 48 5.01 16.55 -3.23
C LEU A 48 3.87 15.64 -2.73
N ILE A 49 3.80 14.41 -3.25
CA ILE A 49 2.78 13.39 -2.97
C ILE A 49 3.46 12.17 -2.29
N ASN A 50 4.48 12.39 -1.46
CA ASN A 50 5.14 11.31 -0.72
C ASN A 50 4.30 10.91 0.52
N PHE A 51 3.08 10.44 0.28
CA PHE A 51 2.15 10.10 1.35
C PHE A 51 2.46 8.73 1.95
N ASP A 52 2.15 8.61 3.23
CA ASP A 52 2.09 7.34 3.93
C ASP A 52 1.00 6.46 3.31
N THR A 53 1.45 5.40 2.62
CA THR A 53 0.59 4.46 1.91
C THR A 53 -0.26 3.61 2.85
N GLY A 54 0.04 3.63 4.16
CA GLY A 54 -0.56 2.74 5.15
C GLY A 54 -0.16 1.28 4.98
N LEU A 55 0.74 0.97 4.03
CA LEU A 55 1.26 -0.37 3.81
C LEU A 55 2.47 -0.61 4.69
N THR A 56 2.44 -1.68 5.45
CA THR A 56 3.60 -2.16 6.19
C THR A 56 4.51 -2.96 5.28
N ARG A 57 5.76 -3.20 5.71
CA ARG A 57 6.68 -4.12 4.99
C ARG A 57 6.06 -5.51 4.83
N TYR A 58 5.30 -5.97 5.82
CA TYR A 58 4.54 -7.21 5.73
C TYR A 58 3.47 -7.18 4.63
N ASP A 59 2.72 -6.08 4.52
CA ASP A 59 1.71 -5.92 3.46
C ASP A 59 2.36 -5.98 2.06
N ILE A 60 3.51 -5.33 1.87
CA ILE A 60 4.25 -5.39 0.60
C ILE A 60 4.73 -6.81 0.31
N HIS A 61 5.29 -7.49 1.30
CA HIS A 61 5.72 -8.87 1.14
C HIS A 61 4.55 -9.79 0.76
N ASN A 62 3.40 -9.61 1.40
CA ASN A 62 2.18 -10.36 1.09
C ASN A 62 1.66 -10.06 -0.33
N LEU A 63 1.65 -8.79 -0.75
CA LEU A 63 1.28 -8.39 -2.11
C LEU A 63 2.25 -8.95 -3.15
N SER A 64 3.54 -8.89 -2.88
CA SER A 64 4.59 -9.44 -3.75
C SER A 64 4.40 -10.95 -3.95
N ARG A 65 4.09 -11.70 -2.89
CA ARG A 65 3.80 -13.14 -2.98
C ARG A 65 2.53 -13.46 -3.78
N LYS A 66 1.56 -12.54 -3.83
CA LYS A 66 0.32 -12.68 -4.62
C LYS A 66 0.41 -12.04 -6.00
N SER A 67 1.55 -11.43 -6.36
CA SER A 67 1.69 -10.66 -7.61
C SER A 67 1.40 -11.50 -8.86
N GLU A 68 1.95 -12.71 -8.93
CA GLU A 68 1.71 -13.65 -10.03
C GLU A 68 0.23 -14.04 -10.15
N TYR A 69 -0.42 -14.26 -9.00
CA TYR A 69 -1.85 -14.56 -8.96
C TYR A 69 -2.68 -13.41 -9.54
N TRP A 70 -2.43 -12.19 -9.07
CA TRP A 70 -3.14 -11.00 -9.55
C TRP A 70 -2.89 -10.73 -11.02
N GLN A 71 -1.63 -10.87 -11.46
CA GLN A 71 -1.27 -10.70 -12.87
C GLN A 71 -2.00 -11.71 -13.76
N LYS A 72 -2.02 -12.99 -13.35
CA LYS A 72 -2.76 -14.02 -14.07
C LYS A 72 -4.26 -13.70 -14.11
N ARG A 73 -4.87 -13.36 -12.98
CA ARG A 73 -6.31 -13.06 -12.91
C ARG A 73 -6.67 -11.86 -13.78
N ILE A 74 -5.87 -10.79 -13.79
CA ILE A 74 -6.07 -9.62 -14.65
C ILE A 74 -5.97 -10.03 -16.13
N ASN A 75 -4.95 -10.81 -16.50
CA ASN A 75 -4.78 -11.30 -17.87
C ASN A 75 -5.96 -12.17 -18.31
N ASP A 76 -6.44 -13.04 -17.44
CA ASP A 76 -7.61 -13.89 -17.71
C ASP A 76 -8.84 -13.02 -18.01
N VAL A 77 -9.10 -11.98 -17.22
CA VAL A 77 -10.23 -11.06 -17.48
C VAL A 77 -10.04 -10.27 -18.78
N MET A 78 -8.82 -9.76 -19.02
CA MET A 78 -8.52 -8.98 -20.22
C MET A 78 -8.57 -9.80 -21.51
N SER A 79 -8.31 -11.10 -21.44
CA SER A 79 -8.39 -12.03 -22.57
C SER A 79 -9.83 -12.30 -23.04
N ILE A 80 -10.83 -11.93 -22.24
CA ILE A 80 -12.25 -12.11 -22.58
C ILE A 80 -12.62 -11.17 -23.73
N GLN A 81 -12.94 -11.75 -24.89
CA GLN A 81 -13.30 -11.01 -26.10
C GLN A 81 -14.65 -10.28 -25.98
N SER A 82 -15.63 -10.88 -25.29
CA SER A 82 -16.96 -10.29 -25.11
C SER A 82 -16.92 -9.14 -24.10
N PRO A 83 -17.26 -7.90 -24.48
CA PRO A 83 -17.22 -6.75 -23.58
C PRO A 83 -18.13 -6.90 -22.36
N GLU A 84 -19.33 -7.46 -22.56
CA GLU A 84 -20.31 -7.68 -21.48
C GLU A 84 -19.78 -8.69 -20.46
N LYS A 85 -19.27 -9.84 -20.92
CA LYS A 85 -18.70 -10.86 -20.03
C LYS A 85 -17.46 -10.34 -19.32
N ARG A 86 -16.62 -9.57 -20.01
CA ARG A 86 -15.45 -8.92 -19.41
C ARG A 86 -15.85 -7.94 -18.31
N ASN A 87 -16.93 -7.18 -18.50
CA ASN A 87 -17.41 -6.26 -17.47
C ASN A 87 -17.84 -7.00 -16.19
N ILE A 88 -18.57 -8.11 -16.33
CA ILE A 88 -18.99 -8.95 -15.20
C ILE A 88 -17.76 -9.52 -14.48
N GLU A 89 -16.78 -10.04 -15.21
CA GLU A 89 -15.56 -10.58 -14.62
C GLU A 89 -14.66 -9.51 -13.99
N ASN A 90 -14.64 -8.29 -14.54
CA ASN A 90 -13.98 -7.14 -13.93
C ASN A 90 -14.62 -6.77 -12.59
N GLN A 91 -15.95 -6.79 -12.48
CA GLN A 91 -16.63 -6.52 -11.21
C GLN A 91 -16.28 -7.57 -10.15
N LYS A 92 -16.20 -8.84 -10.54
CA LYS A 92 -15.74 -9.92 -9.64
C LYS A 92 -14.29 -9.72 -9.21
N LEU A 93 -13.40 -9.41 -10.16
CA LEU A 93 -12.00 -9.11 -9.87
C LEU A 93 -11.87 -7.96 -8.88
N LEU A 94 -12.62 -6.86 -9.07
CA LEU A 94 -12.60 -5.74 -8.14
C LEU A 94 -13.12 -6.14 -6.75
N ALA A 95 -14.20 -6.92 -6.66
CA ALA A 95 -14.70 -7.42 -5.39
C ALA A 95 -13.65 -8.28 -4.67
N GLU A 96 -13.01 -9.20 -5.39
CA GLU A 96 -11.94 -10.07 -4.88
C GLU A 96 -10.72 -9.27 -4.41
N MET A 97 -10.32 -8.24 -5.16
CA MET A 97 -9.26 -7.32 -4.77
C MET A 97 -9.61 -6.52 -3.50
N MET A 98 -10.88 -6.15 -3.32
CA MET A 98 -11.33 -5.42 -2.12
C MET A 98 -11.42 -6.28 -0.86
N GLU A 99 -11.45 -7.61 -1.00
CA GLU A 99 -11.31 -8.56 0.12
C GLU A 99 -9.85 -8.64 0.62
N ASP A 100 -8.86 -8.33 -0.23
CA ASP A 100 -7.47 -8.30 0.20
C ASP A 100 -7.20 -7.06 1.08
N PRO A 101 -6.76 -7.24 2.35
CA PRO A 101 -6.60 -6.14 3.28
C PRO A 101 -5.51 -5.15 2.86
N SER A 102 -4.48 -5.61 2.15
CA SER A 102 -3.39 -4.76 1.67
C SER A 102 -3.87 -3.90 0.49
N ILE A 103 -4.64 -4.47 -0.45
CA ILE A 103 -5.27 -3.70 -1.55
C ILE A 103 -6.32 -2.72 -0.99
N LYS A 104 -7.13 -3.14 -0.02
CA LYS A 104 -8.13 -2.29 0.63
C LYS A 104 -7.52 -1.05 1.30
N LYS A 105 -6.35 -1.20 1.96
CA LYS A 105 -5.60 -0.07 2.54
C LYS A 105 -5.19 0.94 1.47
N ILE A 106 -4.65 0.47 0.35
CA ILE A 106 -4.26 1.30 -0.80
C ILE A 106 -5.48 2.06 -1.33
N ALA A 107 -6.55 1.33 -1.64
CA ALA A 107 -7.78 1.90 -2.20
C ALA A 107 -8.37 2.99 -1.29
N LYS A 108 -8.41 2.75 0.03
CA LYS A 108 -8.90 3.73 1.01
C LYS A 108 -8.06 5.02 1.00
N LYS A 109 -6.73 4.89 0.93
CA LYS A 109 -5.81 6.04 0.91
C LYS A 109 -5.92 6.85 -0.38
N PHE A 110 -6.01 6.18 -1.53
CA PHE A 110 -6.25 6.86 -2.80
C PHE A 110 -7.58 7.61 -2.84
N MET A 111 -8.65 7.01 -2.30
CA MET A 111 -9.95 7.67 -2.20
C MET A 111 -9.94 8.87 -1.26
N SER A 112 -9.34 8.75 -0.07
CA SER A 112 -9.28 9.87 0.88
C SER A 112 -8.50 11.05 0.31
N PHE A 113 -7.36 10.78 -0.34
CA PHE A 113 -6.58 11.82 -1.01
C PHE A 113 -7.37 12.48 -2.14
N GLY A 114 -8.06 11.70 -2.98
CA GLY A 114 -8.91 12.22 -4.04
C GLY A 114 -10.01 13.15 -3.51
N THR A 115 -10.68 12.78 -2.42
CA THR A 115 -11.71 13.61 -1.81
C THR A 115 -11.14 14.88 -1.18
N GLU A 116 -10.02 14.81 -0.48
CA GLU A 116 -9.38 15.98 0.14
C GLU A 116 -8.83 16.94 -0.91
N ALA A 117 -8.22 16.42 -1.97
CA ALA A 117 -7.73 17.22 -3.09
C ALA A 117 -8.90 17.93 -3.81
N VAL A 118 -9.97 17.21 -4.13
CA VAL A 118 -11.18 17.80 -4.75
C VAL A 118 -11.82 18.86 -3.85
N LEU A 119 -11.96 18.58 -2.55
CA LEU A 119 -12.51 19.55 -1.59
C LEU A 119 -11.61 20.78 -1.45
N SER A 120 -10.29 20.61 -1.45
CA SER A 120 -9.35 21.73 -1.36
C SER A 120 -9.39 22.63 -2.60
N ILE A 121 -9.55 22.04 -3.80
CA ILE A 121 -9.73 22.77 -5.06
C ILE A 121 -11.05 23.52 -5.05
N LEU A 122 -12.14 22.89 -4.63
CA LEU A 122 -13.46 23.52 -4.53
C LEU A 122 -13.47 24.68 -3.52
N GLN A 123 -12.82 24.52 -2.37
CA GLN A 123 -12.68 25.60 -1.37
C GLN A 123 -11.79 26.74 -1.88
N ALA A 124 -10.72 26.44 -2.61
CA ALA A 124 -9.85 27.44 -3.22
C ALA A 124 -10.54 28.20 -4.37
N SER A 125 -11.45 27.55 -5.11
CA SER A 125 -12.21 28.18 -6.20
C SER A 125 -13.40 29.02 -5.74
N THR A 126 -13.74 28.98 -4.45
CA THR A 126 -14.86 29.74 -3.85
C THR A 126 -14.35 30.98 -3.08
N LYS A 127 -13.04 31.27 -3.14
CA LYS A 127 -12.44 32.55 -2.75
C LYS A 127 -12.16 33.40 -3.98
#